data_AF-A0ABC9YKJ9-F1
#
_entry.id   AF-A0ABC9YKJ9-F1
#
_cell.length_a   1.000
_cell.length_b   1.000
_cell.length_c   1.000
_cell.angle_alpha   90.00
_cell.angle_beta   90.00
_cell.angle_gamma   90.00
#
_symmetry.space_group_name_H-M   'P 1'
#
loop_
_entity.id
_entity.type
_entity.pdbx_description
1 polymer ?
#
loop_
_entity_poly.entity_id
_entity_poly.type
_entity_poly.pdbx_seq_one_letter_code
_entity_poly.pdbx_strand_id
1 'polypeptide(L)'
;MSENRTHGLRTAARFAGIGAAAAVAIGLMSTGAANADTFVPLPDGQKVNPAGTVTITRTGEHAIVSPSLSANGAGRVVWVSGAASAVITDTPEGTAGPNNGAAGGAGTNNSSTHGISQINTGYIVGCQISIGEDAISAGVSGSISLTDGSLGGSIGVNLGPGQVAFVQIDSKDVPKAGT
;
A
#
# COMPACT_ATOMS: atom_id res chain seq x y z
N MET A 1 -42.56 30.40 54.97
CA MET A 1 -41.89 29.09 54.84
C MET A 1 -41.46 28.91 53.38
N SER A 2 -40.34 29.51 52.95
CA SER A 2 -39.90 29.43 51.53
C SER A 2 -38.41 29.69 51.27
N GLU A 3 -37.69 30.39 52.15
CA GLU A 3 -36.29 30.79 51.90
C GLU A 3 -35.30 29.60 51.71
N ASN A 4 -35.46 28.52 52.48
CA ASN A 4 -34.52 27.40 52.48
C ASN A 4 -34.60 26.51 51.22
N ARG A 5 -35.73 26.49 50.50
CA ARG A 5 -35.83 25.73 49.23
C ARG A 5 -35.07 26.41 48.11
N THR A 6 -35.01 27.74 48.12
CA THR A 6 -34.39 28.54 47.06
C THR A 6 -32.86 28.42 47.07
N HIS A 7 -32.25 28.26 48.24
CA HIS A 7 -30.81 28.06 48.38
C HIS A 7 -30.37 26.67 47.92
N GLY A 8 -31.14 25.62 48.26
CA GLY A 8 -30.89 24.26 47.78
C GLY A 8 -31.00 24.12 46.26
N LEU A 9 -31.97 24.80 45.66
CA LEU A 9 -32.17 24.82 44.20
C LEU A 9 -31.00 25.49 43.47
N ARG A 10 -30.48 26.58 44.01
CA ARG A 10 -29.32 27.32 43.46
C ARG A 10 -28.03 26.52 43.54
N THR A 11 -27.81 25.80 44.64
CA THR A 11 -26.63 24.95 44.80
C THR A 11 -26.71 23.73 43.87
N ALA A 12 -27.87 23.09 43.75
CA ALA A 12 -28.07 21.97 42.82
C ALA A 12 -27.85 22.37 41.34
N ALA A 13 -28.35 23.54 40.93
CA ALA A 13 -28.15 24.07 39.59
C ALA A 13 -26.66 24.32 39.25
N ARG A 14 -25.86 24.78 40.23
CA ARG A 14 -24.41 24.98 40.06
C ARG A 14 -23.67 23.66 39.88
N PHE A 15 -23.99 22.63 40.66
CA PHE A 15 -23.38 21.31 40.50
C PHE A 15 -23.76 20.64 39.17
N ALA A 16 -25.01 20.79 38.73
CA ALA A 16 -25.45 20.30 37.42
C ALA A 16 -24.72 21.00 36.26
N GLY A 17 -24.53 22.32 36.34
CA GLY A 17 -23.80 23.09 35.33
C GLY A 17 -22.32 22.71 35.21
N ILE A 18 -21.64 22.48 36.33
CA ILE A 18 -20.23 22.02 36.33
C ILE A 18 -20.12 20.61 35.74
N GLY A 19 -21.05 19.70 36.09
CA GLY A 19 -21.09 18.36 35.53
C GLY A 19 -21.32 18.35 34.01
N ALA A 20 -22.22 19.20 33.51
CA ALA A 20 -22.47 19.35 32.07
C ALA A 20 -21.24 19.90 31.33
N ALA A 21 -20.58 20.93 31.86
CA ALA A 21 -19.38 21.49 31.25
C ALA A 21 -18.21 20.49 31.22
N ALA A 22 -18.04 19.70 32.29
CA ALA A 22 -17.04 18.64 32.32
C ALA A 22 -17.34 17.52 31.30
N ALA A 23 -18.60 17.12 31.15
CA ALA A 23 -19.00 16.11 30.16
C ALA A 23 -18.78 16.60 28.72
N VAL A 24 -19.06 17.88 28.42
CA VAL A 24 -18.78 18.48 27.11
C VAL A 24 -17.28 18.59 26.86
N ALA A 25 -16.48 18.98 27.86
CA ALA A 25 -15.02 19.06 27.74
C ALA A 25 -14.39 17.68 27.51
N ILE A 26 -14.85 16.64 28.19
CA ILE A 26 -14.37 15.26 28.00
C ILE A 26 -14.85 14.69 26.66
N GLY A 27 -16.08 15.00 26.24
CA GLY A 27 -16.61 14.62 24.91
C GLY A 27 -15.89 15.31 23.75
N LEU A 28 -15.33 16.51 23.98
CA LEU A 28 -14.52 17.23 22.99
C LEU A 28 -13.04 16.78 22.99
N MET A 29 -12.60 16.09 24.05
CA MET A 29 -11.38 15.27 24.08
C MET A 29 -11.65 13.87 23.48
N SER A 30 -12.64 13.74 22.62
CA SER A 30 -12.78 12.59 21.72
C SER A 30 -11.48 12.49 20.95
N THR A 31 -10.66 11.52 21.34
CA THR A 31 -9.46 11.11 20.61
C THR A 31 -9.89 10.95 19.16
N GLY A 32 -9.53 11.91 18.30
CA GLY A 32 -9.84 11.86 16.88
C GLY A 32 -9.47 10.47 16.36
N ALA A 33 -10.33 9.89 15.52
CA ALA A 33 -10.21 8.51 15.06
C ALA A 33 -8.72 8.18 14.82
N ALA A 34 -8.14 7.39 15.72
CA ALA A 34 -6.76 6.97 15.57
C ALA A 34 -6.72 6.25 14.23
N ASN A 35 -6.05 6.84 13.23
CA ASN A 35 -5.91 6.20 11.94
C ASN A 35 -4.86 5.12 12.12
N ALA A 36 -5.30 4.01 12.72
CA ALA A 36 -4.49 2.83 12.89
C ALA A 36 -4.32 2.15 11.54
N ASP A 37 -3.22 1.42 11.42
CA ASP A 37 -2.96 0.57 10.29
C ASP A 37 -4.09 -0.44 10.10
N THR A 38 -4.58 -0.58 8.87
CA THR A 38 -5.57 -1.59 8.50
C THR A 38 -4.88 -2.79 7.90
N PHE A 39 -4.96 -3.93 8.58
CA PHE A 39 -4.48 -5.20 8.05
C PHE A 39 -5.49 -5.75 7.02
N VAL A 40 -5.00 -6.06 5.82
CA VAL A 40 -5.76 -6.64 4.72
C VAL A 40 -5.12 -7.98 4.35
N PRO A 41 -5.75 -9.12 4.66
CA PRO A 41 -5.27 -10.41 4.18
C PRO A 41 -5.49 -10.50 2.68
N LEU A 42 -4.50 -10.99 1.95
CA LEU A 42 -4.60 -11.28 0.53
C LEU A 42 -4.66 -12.80 0.33
N PRO A 43 -5.39 -13.28 -0.68
CA PRO A 43 -5.53 -14.70 -0.91
C PRO A 43 -4.21 -15.29 -1.43
N ASP A 44 -3.76 -16.34 -0.74
CA ASP A 44 -2.73 -17.23 -1.25
C ASP A 44 -3.16 -17.85 -2.57
N GLY A 45 -2.18 -18.30 -3.36
CA GLY A 45 -2.51 -18.92 -4.62
C GLY A 45 -1.34 -19.63 -5.28
N GLN A 46 -1.70 -20.59 -6.11
CA GLN A 46 -0.76 -21.35 -6.92
C GLN A 46 -1.22 -21.31 -8.38
N LYS A 47 -0.27 -21.19 -9.30
CA LYS A 47 -0.50 -21.29 -10.74
C LYS A 47 0.53 -22.23 -11.35
N VAL A 48 0.05 -23.12 -12.20
CA VAL A 48 0.88 -24.03 -13.00
C VAL A 48 0.74 -23.60 -14.46
N ASN A 49 1.85 -23.53 -15.18
CA ASN A 49 1.79 -23.24 -16.61
C ASN A 49 1.14 -24.41 -17.38
N PRO A 50 0.60 -24.19 -18.59
CA PRO A 50 -0.04 -25.26 -19.37
C PRO A 50 0.86 -26.46 -19.66
N ALA A 51 2.18 -26.26 -19.72
CA ALA A 51 3.16 -27.33 -19.94
C ALA A 51 3.50 -28.13 -18.67
N GLY A 52 3.05 -27.71 -17.48
CA GLY A 52 3.34 -28.37 -16.21
C GLY A 52 4.78 -28.20 -15.70
N THR A 53 5.63 -27.43 -16.39
CA THR A 53 7.05 -27.26 -16.08
C THR A 53 7.35 -26.14 -15.08
N VAL A 54 6.39 -25.24 -14.85
CA VAL A 54 6.54 -24.09 -13.96
C VAL A 54 5.35 -24.04 -13.02
N THR A 55 5.62 -24.09 -11.72
CA THR A 55 4.63 -23.91 -10.66
C THR A 55 5.03 -22.72 -9.79
N ILE A 56 4.22 -21.66 -9.79
CA ILE A 56 4.43 -20.48 -8.94
C ILE A 56 3.45 -20.57 -7.78
N THR A 57 3.95 -20.38 -6.56
CA THR A 57 3.18 -20.40 -5.32
C THR A 57 3.40 -19.11 -4.55
N ARG A 58 2.33 -18.55 -4.00
CA ARG A 58 2.34 -17.33 -3.18
C ARG A 58 1.59 -17.62 -1.88
N THR A 59 2.23 -17.31 -0.75
CA THR A 59 1.72 -17.62 0.58
C THR A 59 1.94 -16.49 1.57
N GLY A 60 1.03 -16.36 2.54
CA GLY A 60 1.11 -15.35 3.60
C GLY A 60 1.02 -13.91 3.10
N GLU A 61 0.39 -13.70 1.94
CA GLU A 61 0.25 -12.36 1.37
C GLU A 61 -0.66 -11.49 2.25
N HIS A 62 -0.18 -10.29 2.60
CA HIS A 62 -0.96 -9.30 3.30
C HIS A 62 -0.49 -7.88 2.99
N ALA A 63 -1.41 -6.95 3.17
CA ALA A 63 -1.15 -5.52 3.07
C ALA A 63 -1.53 -4.82 4.38
N ILE A 64 -0.68 -3.89 4.83
CA ILE A 64 -0.92 -3.03 5.97
C ILE A 64 -1.10 -1.62 5.42
N VAL A 65 -2.33 -1.11 5.46
CA VAL A 65 -2.69 0.21 4.96
C VAL A 65 -2.56 1.22 6.09
N SER A 66 -1.58 2.09 6.00
CA SER A 66 -1.24 3.14 6.96
C SER A 66 -1.67 4.53 6.47
N PRO A 67 -1.79 5.51 7.38
CA PRO A 67 -1.86 6.93 7.01
C PRO A 67 -0.72 7.34 6.08
N SER A 68 -0.94 8.43 5.33
CA SER A 68 0.11 9.00 4.47
C SER A 68 1.35 9.39 5.28
N LEU A 69 2.53 8.90 4.86
CA LEU A 69 3.83 9.27 5.44
C LEU A 69 4.12 10.78 5.27
N SER A 70 3.52 11.43 4.28
CA SER A 70 3.62 12.88 4.05
C SER A 70 2.55 13.70 4.79
N ALA A 71 1.70 13.05 5.59
CA ALA A 71 0.60 13.68 6.34
C ALA A 71 -0.34 14.57 5.50
N ASN A 72 -0.43 14.33 4.19
CA ASN A 72 -1.18 15.18 3.25
C ASN A 72 -2.70 14.95 3.22
N GLY A 73 -3.24 14.07 4.07
CA GLY A 73 -4.68 13.75 4.17
C GLY A 73 -5.30 12.99 2.98
N ALA A 74 -4.76 13.18 1.78
CA ALA A 74 -5.23 12.57 0.54
C ALA A 74 -4.58 11.21 0.23
N GLY A 75 -3.36 10.96 0.74
CA GLY A 75 -2.60 9.74 0.50
C GLY A 75 -2.86 8.60 1.50
N ARG A 76 -2.40 7.41 1.13
CA ARG A 76 -2.19 6.26 2.02
C ARG A 76 -0.83 5.66 1.73
N VAL A 77 -0.26 5.00 2.71
CA VAL A 77 0.94 4.16 2.54
C VAL A 77 0.50 2.73 2.70
N VAL A 78 1.00 1.84 1.86
CA VAL A 78 0.68 0.42 1.95
C VAL A 78 1.98 -0.35 2.08
N TRP A 79 2.11 -1.10 3.17
CA TRP A 79 3.20 -2.05 3.37
C TRP A 79 2.71 -3.43 2.97
N VAL A 80 3.39 -4.06 2.03
CA VAL A 80 3.02 -5.38 1.51
C VAL A 80 4.06 -6.41 1.91
N SER A 81 3.60 -7.60 2.25
CA SER A 81 4.47 -8.72 2.61
C SER A 81 3.85 -10.04 2.17
N GLY A 82 4.70 -11.03 1.92
CA GLY A 82 4.32 -12.36 1.45
C GLY A 82 5.54 -13.14 0.98
N ALA A 83 5.38 -14.45 0.80
CA ALA A 83 6.40 -15.33 0.27
C ALA A 83 5.98 -15.86 -1.11
N ALA A 84 6.88 -15.72 -2.09
CA ALA A 84 6.70 -16.29 -3.42
C ALA A 84 7.79 -17.34 -3.68
N SER A 85 7.40 -18.50 -4.19
CA SER A 85 8.30 -19.57 -4.62
C SER A 85 7.92 -20.07 -6.00
N ALA A 86 8.89 -20.54 -6.78
CA ALA A 86 8.63 -21.15 -8.07
C ALA A 86 9.38 -22.48 -8.18
N VAL A 87 8.66 -23.55 -8.51
CA VAL A 87 9.26 -24.82 -8.91
C VAL A 87 9.37 -24.80 -10.43
N ILE A 88 10.59 -24.86 -10.94
CA ILE A 88 10.88 -24.80 -12.38
C ILE A 88 11.62 -26.08 -12.75
N THR A 89 10.98 -26.95 -13.53
CA THR A 89 11.54 -28.26 -13.91
C THR A 89 12.28 -28.23 -15.22
N ASP A 90 12.06 -27.20 -16.05
CA ASP A 90 12.67 -27.05 -17.36
C ASP A 90 12.95 -25.57 -17.65
N THR A 91 14.23 -25.22 -17.76
CA THR A 91 14.71 -23.92 -18.21
C THR A 91 16.14 -24.06 -18.76
N PRO A 92 16.51 -23.35 -19.84
CA PRO A 92 17.87 -23.37 -20.35
C PRO A 92 18.86 -22.93 -19.27
N GLU A 93 19.88 -23.75 -19.03
CA GLU A 93 20.96 -23.36 -18.12
C GLU A 93 21.78 -22.23 -18.72
N GLY A 94 22.11 -21.24 -17.91
CA GLY A 94 22.87 -20.09 -18.37
C GLY A 94 23.35 -19.17 -17.25
N THR A 95 24.31 -18.31 -17.60
CA THR A 95 24.75 -17.22 -16.73
C THR A 95 24.00 -15.95 -17.09
N ALA A 96 23.52 -15.23 -16.07
CA ALA A 96 22.91 -13.92 -16.27
C ALA A 96 23.90 -12.99 -16.99
N GLY A 97 23.48 -12.44 -18.13
CA GLY A 97 24.17 -11.30 -18.74
C GLY A 97 24.02 -10.03 -17.89
N PRO A 98 24.60 -8.90 -18.33
CA PRO A 98 24.35 -7.62 -17.69
C PRO A 98 22.85 -7.32 -17.64
N ASN A 99 22.32 -7.01 -16.45
CA ASN A 99 20.91 -6.66 -16.32
C ASN A 99 20.63 -5.37 -17.10
N ASN A 100 19.74 -5.47 -18.09
CA ASN A 100 19.39 -4.36 -18.98
C ASN A 100 18.07 -3.69 -18.61
N GLY A 101 17.58 -3.94 -17.40
CA GLY A 101 16.32 -3.44 -16.90
C GLY A 101 15.11 -4.12 -17.54
N ALA A 102 13.95 -3.84 -16.96
CA ALA A 102 12.68 -4.27 -17.50
C ALA A 102 12.30 -3.40 -18.72
N ALA A 103 12.33 -3.97 -19.91
CA ALA A 103 12.06 -3.21 -21.14
C ALA A 103 10.56 -2.90 -21.34
N GLY A 104 9.66 -3.45 -20.51
CA GLY A 104 8.21 -3.24 -20.59
C GLY A 104 7.58 -3.68 -21.92
N GLY A 105 8.32 -4.37 -22.79
CA GLY A 105 7.88 -4.80 -24.10
C GLY A 105 6.78 -5.86 -24.02
N ALA A 106 5.94 -5.93 -25.05
CA ALA A 106 4.89 -6.94 -25.14
C ALA A 106 5.49 -8.35 -24.98
N GLY A 107 4.97 -9.13 -24.03
CA GLY A 107 5.45 -10.48 -23.72
C GLY A 107 6.64 -10.55 -22.76
N THR A 108 7.27 -9.42 -22.39
CA THR A 108 8.39 -9.41 -21.43
C THR A 108 7.94 -9.34 -19.98
N ASN A 109 6.71 -8.89 -19.69
CA ASN A 109 6.11 -8.81 -18.34
C ASN A 109 7.04 -8.22 -17.26
N ASN A 110 7.74 -7.13 -17.60
CA ASN A 110 8.71 -6.46 -16.73
C ASN A 110 9.97 -7.30 -16.41
N SER A 111 10.24 -8.37 -17.16
CA SER A 111 11.48 -9.14 -17.10
C SER A 111 12.60 -8.45 -17.87
N SER A 112 13.83 -8.60 -17.38
CA SER A 112 15.02 -8.31 -18.19
C SER A 112 15.20 -9.35 -19.30
N THR A 113 15.95 -9.00 -20.35
CA THR A 113 16.28 -9.89 -21.47
C THR A 113 17.74 -10.34 -21.44
N HIS A 114 18.37 -10.37 -20.25
CA HIS A 114 19.78 -10.75 -20.06
C HIS A 114 20.05 -12.27 -20.20
N GLY A 115 19.27 -12.98 -21.01
CA GLY A 115 19.57 -14.33 -21.48
C GLY A 115 19.25 -15.49 -20.54
N ILE A 116 18.60 -15.25 -19.39
CA ILE A 116 18.12 -16.31 -18.50
C ILE A 116 16.68 -16.03 -18.06
N SER A 117 16.01 -17.06 -17.53
CA SER A 117 14.67 -16.93 -16.98
C SER A 117 14.68 -16.10 -15.70
N GLN A 118 13.62 -15.33 -15.48
CA GLN A 118 13.44 -14.50 -14.29
C GLN A 118 12.02 -14.69 -13.73
N ILE A 119 11.92 -14.62 -12.40
CA ILE A 119 10.65 -14.58 -11.66
C ILE A 119 10.49 -13.17 -11.12
N ASN A 120 9.37 -12.54 -11.40
CA ASN A 120 9.09 -11.16 -10.99
C ASN A 120 7.88 -11.19 -10.05
N THR A 121 8.00 -10.51 -8.91
CA THR A 121 6.90 -10.35 -7.97
C THR A 121 6.50 -8.89 -7.87
N GLY A 122 5.21 -8.63 -7.74
CA GLY A 122 4.68 -7.29 -7.72
C GLY A 122 3.17 -7.23 -7.57
N TYR A 123 2.66 -6.01 -7.52
CA TYR A 123 1.25 -5.71 -7.34
C TYR A 123 0.72 -4.89 -8.51
N ILE A 124 -0.50 -5.16 -8.93
CA ILE A 124 -1.23 -4.29 -9.86
C ILE A 124 -1.86 -3.18 -9.03
N VAL A 125 -1.41 -1.95 -9.24
CA VAL A 125 -1.93 -0.75 -8.60
C VAL A 125 -2.83 -0.05 -9.61
N GLY A 126 -4.05 0.27 -9.19
CA GLY A 126 -5.04 0.96 -10.03
C GLY A 126 -5.58 2.21 -9.36
N CYS A 127 -5.84 3.23 -10.17
CA CYS A 127 -6.52 4.44 -9.72
C CYS A 127 -7.96 4.45 -10.26
N GLN A 128 -8.96 4.31 -9.40
CA GLN A 128 -10.37 4.25 -9.84
C GLN A 128 -10.95 5.63 -10.20
N ILE A 129 -10.48 6.70 -9.57
CA ILE A 129 -10.99 8.06 -9.74
C ILE A 129 -9.84 9.06 -9.91
N SER A 130 -10.02 10.07 -10.76
CA SER A 130 -9.15 11.26 -10.69
C SER A 130 -9.52 12.02 -9.45
N ILE A 131 -8.61 12.12 -8.49
CA ILE A 131 -8.62 13.28 -7.61
C ILE A 131 -8.01 14.38 -8.48
N GLY A 132 -8.88 15.21 -9.07
CA GLY A 132 -8.48 16.24 -10.03
C GLY A 132 -7.27 17.04 -9.55
N GLU A 133 -6.44 17.45 -10.49
CA GLU A 133 -5.19 18.21 -10.28
C GLU A 133 -5.37 19.40 -9.32
N ASP A 134 -6.59 19.96 -9.25
CA ASP A 134 -7.00 21.05 -8.37
C ASP A 134 -7.11 20.70 -6.88
N ALA A 135 -7.24 19.42 -6.51
CA ALA A 135 -7.30 18.99 -5.10
C ALA A 135 -5.92 18.64 -4.50
N ILE A 136 -4.89 18.49 -5.35
CA ILE A 136 -3.49 18.22 -4.95
C ILE A 136 -2.60 19.48 -5.06
N SER A 137 -3.11 20.56 -5.66
CA SER A 137 -2.42 21.86 -5.82
C SER A 137 -1.90 22.48 -4.51
N ALA A 138 -2.40 22.08 -3.34
CA ALA A 138 -1.91 22.54 -2.04
C ALA A 138 -0.77 21.68 -1.43
N GLY A 139 -0.32 20.62 -2.10
CA GLY A 139 0.70 19.71 -1.57
C GLY A 139 1.63 19.18 -2.65
N VAL A 140 2.65 19.97 -2.99
CA VAL A 140 3.91 19.61 -3.70
C VAL A 140 3.81 18.33 -4.56
N SER A 141 3.26 18.47 -5.76
CA SER A 141 3.32 17.45 -6.81
C SER A 141 4.66 17.52 -7.54
N GLY A 142 5.70 16.94 -6.94
CA GLY A 142 6.95 16.64 -7.65
C GLY A 142 6.77 15.38 -8.49
N SER A 143 6.60 15.52 -9.81
CA SER A 143 6.61 14.40 -10.75
C SER A 143 8.03 13.85 -10.89
N ILE A 144 8.22 12.56 -10.60
CA ILE A 144 9.47 11.85 -10.82
C ILE A 144 9.28 10.99 -12.08
N SER A 145 9.94 11.38 -13.17
CA SER A 145 9.98 10.59 -14.41
C SER A 145 10.91 9.40 -14.28
N LEU A 146 10.45 8.25 -14.76
CA LEU A 146 11.14 6.95 -14.75
C LEU A 146 12.14 6.81 -15.90
N THR A 147 13.18 7.63 -15.89
CA THR A 147 14.34 7.43 -16.78
C THR A 147 15.58 7.39 -15.89
N ASP A 148 16.01 6.17 -15.59
CA ASP A 148 17.30 5.80 -15.00
C ASP A 148 17.50 6.09 -13.50
N GLY A 149 17.51 5.03 -12.68
CA GLY A 149 18.06 5.14 -11.32
C GLY A 149 17.60 4.10 -10.32
N SER A 150 18.28 2.95 -10.29
CA SER A 150 18.44 2.14 -9.08
C SER A 150 19.10 3.00 -8.00
N LEU A 151 18.35 3.48 -7.01
CA LEU A 151 18.85 3.96 -5.70
C LEU A 151 17.69 4.56 -4.89
N GLY A 152 17.12 3.79 -3.95
CA GLY A 152 16.49 4.25 -2.69
C GLY A 152 15.46 5.39 -2.68
N GLY A 153 15.02 5.90 -3.83
CA GLY A 153 14.07 7.00 -3.97
C GLY A 153 12.66 6.47 -4.16
N SER A 154 11.67 7.21 -3.64
CA SER A 154 10.26 6.90 -3.84
C SER A 154 9.92 6.85 -5.33
N ILE A 155 9.62 5.65 -5.82
CA ILE A 155 9.14 5.42 -7.19
C ILE A 155 7.70 5.91 -7.26
N GLY A 156 7.48 7.07 -7.89
CA GLY A 156 6.15 7.62 -8.10
C GLY A 156 5.50 7.03 -9.35
N VAL A 157 4.46 6.22 -9.18
CA VAL A 157 3.64 5.73 -10.30
C VAL A 157 2.50 6.71 -10.52
N ASN A 158 2.51 7.43 -11.65
CA ASN A 158 1.46 8.38 -11.99
C ASN A 158 0.35 7.65 -12.76
N LEU A 159 -0.79 7.44 -12.12
CA LEU A 159 -1.94 6.73 -12.67
C LEU A 159 -3.12 7.68 -12.86
N GLY A 160 -3.56 7.81 -14.11
CA GLY A 160 -4.82 8.47 -14.44
C GLY A 160 -6.05 7.62 -14.09
N PRO A 161 -7.26 8.18 -14.23
CA PRO A 161 -8.51 7.48 -13.89
C PRO A 161 -8.71 6.24 -14.75
N GLY A 162 -8.99 5.11 -14.11
CA GLY A 162 -9.16 3.82 -14.78
C GLY A 162 -7.85 3.19 -15.26
N GLN A 163 -6.69 3.81 -15.01
CA GLN A 163 -5.40 3.23 -15.33
C GLN A 163 -4.95 2.27 -14.24
N VAL A 164 -4.25 1.23 -14.68
CA VAL A 164 -3.58 0.24 -13.85
C VAL A 164 -2.13 0.13 -14.28
N ALA A 165 -1.21 0.01 -13.31
CA ALA A 165 0.18 -0.33 -13.58
C ALA A 165 0.59 -1.50 -12.70
N PHE A 166 1.44 -2.36 -13.26
CA PHE A 166 2.16 -3.36 -12.48
C PHE A 166 3.37 -2.69 -11.82
N VAL A 167 3.44 -2.78 -10.50
CA VAL A 167 4.56 -2.31 -9.68
C VAL A 167 5.34 -3.52 -9.21
N GLN A 168 6.53 -3.71 -9.78
CA GLN A 168 7.44 -4.76 -9.36
C GLN A 168 8.06 -4.42 -8.00
N ILE A 169 8.06 -5.39 -7.10
CA ILE A 169 8.70 -5.31 -5.78
C ILE A 169 10.07 -5.96 -5.81
N ASP A 170 10.18 -7.13 -6.47
CA ASP A 170 11.43 -7.85 -6.54
C ASP A 170 11.48 -8.75 -7.80
N SER A 171 12.68 -9.20 -8.16
CA SER A 171 12.92 -10.16 -9.22
C SER A 171 14.07 -11.10 -8.88
N LYS A 172 13.89 -12.39 -9.18
CA LYS A 172 14.92 -13.42 -8.98
C LYS A 172 15.24 -14.13 -10.30
N ASP A 173 16.51 -14.17 -10.61
CA ASP A 173 17.05 -14.90 -11.75
C ASP A 173 17.07 -16.41 -11.51
N VAL A 174 16.77 -17.17 -12.56
CA VAL A 174 16.69 -18.63 -12.56
C VAL A 174 17.71 -19.16 -13.57
N PRO A 175 18.97 -19.37 -13.14
CA PRO A 175 20.05 -19.82 -14.03
C PRO A 175 19.96 -21.32 -14.39
N LYS A 176 19.14 -22.10 -13.68
CA LYS A 176 18.90 -23.53 -13.91
C LYS A 176 17.59 -23.96 -13.24
N ALA A 177 17.10 -25.15 -13.61
CA ALA A 177 15.94 -25.77 -12.98
C ALA A 177 16.13 -25.93 -11.46
N GLY A 178 15.07 -25.71 -10.69
CA GLY A 178 15.14 -25.67 -9.24
C GLY A 178 13.97 -24.95 -8.58
N THR A 179 14.22 -24.48 -7.34
CA THR A 179 13.26 -23.78 -6.47
C THR A 179 13.81 -22.43 -6.00
#